data_AF-A0A962CUY3-F1
#
_entry.id   AF-A0A962CUY3-F1
#
_cell.length_a   1.000
_cell.length_b   1.000
_cell.length_c   1.000
_cell.angle_alpha   90.00
_cell.angle_beta   90.00
_cell.angle_gamma   90.00
#
_symmetry.space_group_name_H-M   'P 1'
#
loop_
_entity.id
_entity.type
_entity.pdbx_description
1 polymer ?
#
loop_
_entity_poly.entity_id
_entity_poly.type
_entity_poly.pdbx_seq_one_letter_code
_entity_poly.pdbx_strand_id
1 'polypeptide(L)'
;MRFFSPESYSETLTRWQQGVRGYYFWSVMLSSVILAPLFEELYFRGLLLKTLKQKTPDCLAVISSAFLFACVHWSWPEFISLFGIGFIYGWMTLKANSIFPALLAHIIHNALTFWFYVSH
;
A
#
# COMPACT_ATOMS: atom_id res chain seq x y z
N MET A 1 36.56 12.52 35.42
CA MET A 1 35.89 13.13 34.24
C MET A 1 36.47 12.48 33.00
N ARG A 2 35.72 11.59 32.32
CA ARG A 2 36.18 11.04 31.02
C ARG A 2 35.92 12.13 29.96
N PHE A 3 36.99 12.67 29.39
CA PHE A 3 36.89 13.56 28.24
C PHE A 3 36.36 12.74 27.06
N PHE A 4 35.17 13.08 26.56
CA PHE A 4 34.66 12.54 25.30
C PHE A 4 35.56 13.07 24.18
N SER A 5 36.21 12.18 23.44
CA SER A 5 36.95 12.54 22.24
C SER A 5 35.99 12.89 21.10
N PRO A 6 36.38 13.76 20.15
CA PRO A 6 35.60 14.01 18.94
C PRO A 6 35.17 12.71 18.21
N GLU A 7 36.01 11.68 18.27
CA GLU A 7 35.74 10.33 17.74
C GLU A 7 34.53 9.68 18.44
N SER A 8 34.49 9.70 19.78
CA SER A 8 33.37 9.13 20.54
C SER A 8 32.02 9.82 20.27
N TYR A 9 32.05 11.11 19.94
CA TYR A 9 30.86 11.86 19.52
C TYR A 9 30.41 11.45 18.11
N SER A 10 31.34 11.35 17.16
CA SER A 10 31.03 10.89 15.80
C SER A 10 30.47 9.47 15.78
N GLU A 11 31.05 8.54 16.55
CA GLU A 11 30.54 7.16 16.68
C GLU A 11 29.11 7.13 17.23
N THR A 12 28.84 7.95 18.24
CA THR A 12 27.50 8.04 18.84
C THR A 12 26.48 8.57 17.81
N LEU A 13 26.83 9.63 17.08
CA LEU A 13 25.97 10.18 16.02
C LEU A 13 25.70 9.16 14.92
N THR A 14 26.72 8.44 14.44
CA THR A 14 26.55 7.42 13.41
C THR A 14 25.64 6.29 13.87
N ARG A 15 25.77 5.84 15.13
CA ARG A 15 24.89 4.80 15.70
C ARG A 15 23.44 5.27 15.80
N TRP A 16 23.20 6.49 16.27
CA TRP A 16 21.86 7.08 16.31
C TRP A 16 21.26 7.21 14.91
N GLN A 17 22.02 7.70 13.94
CA GLN A 17 21.59 7.82 12.55
C GLN A 17 21.21 6.46 11.95
N GLN A 18 22.01 5.42 12.20
CA GLN A 18 21.69 4.06 11.73
C GLN A 18 20.41 3.51 12.38
N GLY A 19 20.24 3.68 13.69
CA GLY A 19 19.04 3.23 14.39
C GLY A 19 17.77 3.94 13.89
N VAL A 20 17.85 5.26 13.71
CA VAL A 20 16.76 6.08 13.18
C VAL A 20 16.42 5.68 11.74
N ARG A 21 17.43 5.46 10.88
CA ARG A 21 17.21 4.98 9.50
C ARG A 21 16.53 3.61 9.47
N GLY A 22 16.95 2.70 10.35
CA GLY A 22 16.31 1.38 10.48
C GLY A 22 14.83 1.50 10.88
N TYR A 23 14.52 2.33 11.88
CA TYR A 23 13.14 2.57 12.30
C TYR A 23 12.28 3.13 11.16
N TYR A 24 12.77 4.16 10.45
CA TYR A 24 12.04 4.72 9.31
C TYR A 24 11.80 3.69 8.21
N PHE A 25 12.82 2.90 7.84
CA PHE A 25 12.70 1.86 6.84
C PHE A 25 11.59 0.86 7.18
N TRP A 26 11.61 0.31 8.39
CA TRP A 26 10.60 -0.66 8.83
C TRP A 26 9.21 -0.04 8.93
N SER A 27 9.10 1.20 9.41
CA SER A 27 7.82 1.90 9.49
C SER A 27 7.20 2.13 8.11
N VAL A 28 7.99 2.57 7.13
CA VAL A 28 7.51 2.80 5.76
C VAL A 28 7.11 1.47 5.15
N MET A 29 7.94 0.43 5.26
CA MET A 29 7.64 -0.91 4.76
C MET A 29 6.31 -1.44 5.32
N LEU A 30 6.14 -1.46 6.65
CA LEU A 30 4.91 -1.96 7.26
C LEU A 30 3.68 -1.14 6.83
N SER A 31 3.82 0.19 6.78
CA SER A 31 2.73 1.07 6.41
C SER A 31 2.31 0.93 4.95
N SER A 32 3.25 0.87 4.00
CA SER A 32 2.95 0.82 2.56
C SER A 32 2.63 -0.58 2.04
N VAL A 33 3.21 -1.62 2.63
CA VAL A 33 3.03 -3.00 2.18
C VAL A 33 1.82 -3.66 2.82
N ILE A 34 1.48 -3.31 4.07
CA ILE A 34 0.43 -4.00 4.83
C ILE A 34 -0.72 -3.07 5.19
N LEU A 35 -0.44 -1.97 5.89
CA LEU A 35 -1.50 -1.13 6.46
C LEU A 35 -2.30 -0.40 5.37
N ALA A 36 -1.62 0.21 4.40
CA ALA A 36 -2.28 0.90 3.29
C ALA A 36 -3.18 -0.05 2.47
N PRO A 37 -2.68 -1.20 1.97
CA PRO A 37 -3.55 -2.19 1.30
C PRO A 37 -4.72 -2.67 2.16
N LEU A 38 -4.52 -2.88 3.47
CA LEU A 38 -5.59 -3.28 4.37
C LEU A 38 -6.71 -2.24 4.41
N PHE A 39 -6.38 -0.96 4.64
CA PHE A 39 -7.38 0.09 4.69
C PHE A 39 -8.05 0.34 3.34
N GLU A 40 -7.27 0.30 2.26
CA GLU A 40 -7.76 0.47 0.91
C GLU A 40 -8.75 -0.64 0.52
N GLU A 41 -8.42 -1.91 0.74
CA GLU A 41 -9.33 -3.00 0.41
C GLU A 41 -10.57 -3.03 1.31
N LEU A 42 -10.43 -2.72 2.60
CA LEU A 42 -11.59 -2.58 3.50
C LEU A 42 -12.56 -1.51 3.00
N TYR A 43 -12.04 -0.36 2.58
CA TYR A 43 -12.86 0.74 2.09
C TYR A 43 -13.41 0.47 0.68
N PHE A 44 -12.55 0.23 -0.31
CA PHE A 44 -12.96 0.12 -1.70
C PHE A 44 -13.73 -1.17 -1.98
N ARG A 45 -13.32 -2.30 -1.40
CA ARG A 45 -13.90 -3.62 -1.72
C ARG A 45 -14.92 -4.05 -0.67
N GLY A 46 -14.62 -3.79 0.60
CA GLY A 46 -15.51 -4.12 1.72
C GLY A 46 -16.75 -3.21 1.82
N LEU A 47 -16.56 -1.89 1.65
CA LEU A 47 -17.64 -0.91 1.77
C LEU A 47 -18.15 -0.43 0.41
N LEU A 48 -17.33 0.26 -0.39
CA LEU A 48 -17.76 0.95 -1.60
C LEU A 48 -18.31 0.00 -2.66
N LEU A 49 -17.54 -1.00 -3.08
CA LEU A 49 -17.97 -2.00 -4.06
C LEU A 49 -19.25 -2.70 -3.59
N LYS A 50 -19.29 -3.12 -2.32
CA LYS A 50 -20.47 -3.78 -1.74
C LYS A 50 -21.72 -2.89 -1.81
N THR A 51 -21.60 -1.60 -1.52
CA THR A 51 -22.70 -0.63 -1.65
C THR A 51 -23.09 -0.39 -3.11
N LEU A 52 -22.13 -0.28 -4.03
CA LEU A 52 -22.40 -0.08 -5.46
C LEU A 52 -23.13 -1.28 -6.09
N LYS A 53 -22.76 -2.50 -5.71
CA LYS A 53 -23.44 -3.73 -6.16
C LYS A 53 -24.92 -3.79 -5.81
N GLN A 54 -25.35 -3.11 -4.73
CA GLN A 54 -26.76 -3.07 -4.35
C GLN A 54 -27.58 -2.17 -5.27
N LYS A 55 -26.94 -1.30 -6.05
CA LYS A 55 -27.59 -0.25 -6.85
C LYS A 55 -27.30 -0.34 -8.35
N THR A 56 -26.31 -1.15 -8.75
CA THR A 56 -25.81 -1.20 -10.12
C THR A 56 -25.42 -2.62 -10.52
N PRO A 57 -25.35 -2.94 -11.83
CA PRO A 57 -24.79 -4.21 -12.30
C PRO A 57 -23.34 -4.40 -11.84
N ASP A 58 -22.96 -5.65 -11.59
CA ASP A 58 -21.63 -6.02 -11.07
C ASP A 58 -20.45 -5.39 -11.84
N CYS A 59 -20.52 -5.36 -13.18
CA CYS A 59 -19.48 -4.77 -14.00
C CYS A 59 -19.33 -3.26 -13.74
N LEU A 60 -20.45 -2.53 -13.66
CA LEU A 60 -20.43 -1.09 -13.41
C LEU A 60 -19.95 -0.77 -11.98
N ALA A 61 -20.31 -1.61 -11.01
CA ALA A 61 -19.84 -1.49 -9.63
C ALA A 61 -18.31 -1.63 -9.54
N VAL A 62 -17.73 -2.62 -10.24
CA VAL A 62 -16.27 -2.82 -10.28
C VAL A 62 -15.57 -1.67 -10.98
N ILE A 63 -16.05 -1.27 -12.16
CA ILE A 63 -15.46 -0.14 -12.92
C ILE A 63 -15.47 1.13 -12.07
N SER A 64 -16.60 1.45 -11.43
CA SER A 64 -16.73 2.65 -10.62
C SER A 64 -15.84 2.62 -9.38
N SER A 65 -15.76 1.46 -8.70
CA SER A 65 -14.87 1.29 -7.55
C SER A 65 -13.39 1.40 -7.95
N ALA A 66 -13.00 0.83 -9.09
CA ALA A 66 -11.62 0.88 -9.60
C ALA A 66 -11.23 2.29 -10.06
N PHE A 67 -12.16 3.01 -10.68
CA PHE A 67 -11.97 4.40 -11.09
C PHE A 67 -11.74 5.30 -9.88
N LEU A 68 -12.60 5.20 -8.87
CA LEU A 68 -12.44 5.97 -7.63
C LEU A 68 -11.16 5.60 -6.88
N PHE A 69 -10.79 4.32 -6.86
CA PHE A 69 -9.49 3.88 -6.33
C PHE A 69 -8.33 4.59 -7.04
N ALA A 70 -8.30 4.61 -8.38
CA ALA A 70 -7.24 5.29 -9.11
C ALA A 70 -7.24 6.82 -8.89
N CYS A 71 -8.41 7.46 -8.80
CA CYS A 71 -8.51 8.91 -8.60
C CYS A 71 -7.93 9.38 -7.25
N VAL A 72 -8.14 8.64 -6.16
CA VAL A 72 -7.67 9.07 -4.83
C VAL A 72 -6.16 9.02 -4.65
N HIS A 73 -5.43 8.42 -5.59
CA HIS A 73 -3.97 8.37 -5.57
C HIS A 73 -3.32 9.62 -6.16
N TRP A 74 -4.10 10.51 -6.80
CA TRP A 74 -3.64 11.79 -7.34
C TRP A 74 -2.41 11.73 -8.28
N SER A 75 -2.17 10.57 -8.90
CA SER A 75 -1.05 10.35 -9.82
C SER A 75 -1.56 10.06 -11.23
N TRP A 76 -1.51 11.07 -12.10
CA TRP A 76 -1.89 10.92 -13.51
C TRP A 76 -1.04 9.89 -14.28
N PRO A 77 0.29 9.82 -14.09
CA PRO A 77 1.10 8.80 -14.76
C PRO A 77 0.73 7.37 -14.37
N GLU A 78 0.32 7.15 -13.12
CA GLU A 78 -0.01 5.82 -12.60
C GLU A 78 -1.50 5.47 -12.76
N PHE A 79 -2.34 6.45 -13.12
CA PHE A 79 -3.79 6.29 -13.14
C PHE A 79 -4.26 5.04 -13.89
N ILE A 80 -3.70 4.79 -15.08
CA ILE A 80 -4.08 3.63 -15.91
C ILE A 80 -3.72 2.31 -15.21
N SER A 81 -2.52 2.25 -14.61
CA SER A 81 -2.05 1.08 -13.88
C SER A 81 -2.87 0.84 -12.61
N LEU A 82 -3.16 1.90 -11.85
CA LEU A 82 -3.98 1.85 -10.63
C LEU A 82 -5.43 1.47 -10.94
N PHE A 83 -5.99 1.98 -12.04
CA PHE A 83 -7.32 1.60 -12.50
C PHE A 83 -7.34 0.11 -12.89
N GLY A 84 -6.36 -0.34 -13.66
CA GLY A 84 -6.26 -1.73 -14.11
C GLY A 84 -6.14 -2.71 -12.93
N ILE A 85 -5.23 -2.45 -12.00
CA ILE A 85 -5.06 -3.30 -10.82
C ILE A 85 -6.27 -3.22 -9.89
N GLY A 86 -6.86 -2.03 -9.76
CA GLY A 86 -8.05 -1.82 -8.96
C GLY A 86 -9.27 -2.58 -9.51
N PHE A 87 -9.37 -2.70 -10.84
CA PHE A 87 -10.38 -3.50 -11.53
C PHE A 87 -10.17 -4.99 -11.24
N ILE A 88 -8.92 -5.48 -11.32
CA ILE A 88 -8.58 -6.88 -11.01
C ILE A 88 -8.98 -7.22 -9.56
N TYR A 89 -8.63 -6.38 -8.59
CA TYR A 89 -8.99 -6.58 -7.17
C TYR A 89 -10.51 -6.55 -6.95
N GLY A 90 -11.22 -5.64 -7.61
CA GLY A 90 -12.68 -5.61 -7.59
C GLY A 90 -13.29 -6.90 -8.13
N TRP A 91 -12.77 -7.39 -9.26
CA TRP A 91 -13.24 -8.64 -9.87
C TRP A 91 -12.95 -9.88 -9.03
N MET A 92 -11.76 -9.96 -8.42
CA MET A 92 -11.39 -11.02 -7.48
C MET A 92 -12.35 -11.05 -6.29
N THR A 93 -12.65 -9.87 -5.72
CA THR A 93 -13.60 -9.74 -4.60
C THR A 93 -14.99 -10.24 -4.98
N LEU A 94 -15.47 -9.88 -6.18
CA LEU A 94 -16.77 -10.36 -6.68
C LEU A 94 -16.81 -11.89 -6.79
N LYS A 95 -15.78 -12.47 -7.41
CA LYS A 95 -15.73 -13.92 -7.68
C LYS A 95 -15.56 -14.74 -6.41
N ALA A 96 -14.76 -14.26 -5.46
CA ALA A 96 -14.53 -14.95 -4.20
C ALA A 96 -15.59 -14.66 -3.13
N ASN A 97 -16.46 -13.66 -3.35
CA ASN A 97 -17.36 -13.09 -2.34
C ASN A 97 -16.63 -12.78 -1.01
N SER A 98 -15.38 -12.34 -1.11
CA SER A 98 -14.47 -12.08 0.01
C SER A 98 -13.41 -11.08 -0.41
N ILE A 99 -13.03 -10.16 0.48
CA ILE A 99 -11.94 -9.21 0.25
C ILE A 99 -10.56 -9.87 0.34
N PHE A 100 -10.47 -11.05 0.96
CA PHE A 100 -9.19 -11.67 1.32
C PHE A 100 -8.27 -11.95 0.12
N PRO A 101 -8.76 -12.49 -1.02
CA PRO A 101 -7.89 -12.71 -2.18
C PRO A 101 -7.35 -11.41 -2.77
N ALA A 102 -8.17 -10.36 -2.83
CA ALA A 102 -7.76 -9.05 -3.31
C ALA A 102 -6.72 -8.42 -2.36
N LEU A 103 -6.96 -8.46 -1.05
CA LEU A 103 -6.01 -8.00 -0.03
C LEU A 103 -4.66 -8.71 -0.11
N LEU A 104 -4.66 -10.04 -0.23
CA LEU A 104 -3.42 -10.79 -0.35
C LEU A 104 -2.66 -10.42 -1.64
N ALA A 105 -3.36 -10.31 -2.77
CA ALA A 105 -2.75 -9.88 -4.03
C ALA A 105 -2.20 -8.45 -3.95
N HIS A 106 -2.88 -7.56 -3.23
CA HIS A 106 -2.45 -6.18 -3.02
C HIS A 106 -1.21 -6.09 -2.14
N ILE A 107 -1.17 -6.82 -1.02
CA ILE A 107 0.02 -6.91 -0.16
C ILE A 107 1.20 -7.48 -0.95
N ILE A 108 0.99 -8.54 -1.74
CA ILE A 108 2.05 -9.13 -2.57
C ILE A 108 2.56 -8.13 -3.61
N HIS A 109 1.66 -7.43 -4.31
CA HIS A 109 2.03 -6.41 -5.28
C HIS A 109 2.86 -5.29 -4.64
N ASN A 110 2.41 -4.75 -3.49
CA ASN A 110 3.16 -3.70 -2.81
C ASN A 110 4.49 -4.21 -2.24
N ALA A 111 4.56 -5.46 -1.77
CA ALA A 111 5.81 -6.07 -1.33
C ALA A 111 6.83 -6.17 -2.47
N LEU A 112 6.39 -6.63 -3.66
CA LEU A 112 7.24 -6.73 -4.85
C LEU A 112 7.70 -5.35 -5.33
N THR A 113 6.79 -4.38 -5.36
CA THR A 113 7.08 -2.99 -5.73
C THR A 113 8.05 -2.34 -4.75
N PHE A 114 7.81 -2.48 -3.44
CA PHE A 114 8.72 -1.98 -2.40
C PHE A 114 10.10 -2.62 -2.52
N TRP A 115 10.17 -3.95 -2.69
CA TRP A 115 11.42 -4.66 -2.92
C TRP A 115 12.18 -4.15 -4.14
N PHE A 116 11.49 -3.95 -5.26
CA PHE A 116 12.09 -3.40 -6.47
C PHE A 116 12.69 -2.01 -6.24
N TYR A 117 11.97 -1.12 -5.55
CA TYR A 117 12.42 0.24 -5.23
C TYR A 117 13.61 0.31 -4.27
N VAL A 118 13.78 -0.67 -3.36
CA VAL A 118 14.90 -0.64 -2.39
C VAL A 118 16.13 -1.41 -2.87
N SER A 119 16.00 -2.19 -3.95
CA SER A 119 17.09 -2.99 -4.53
C SER A 119 17.78 -2.33 -5.73
N HIS A 120 17.28 -1.17 -6.17
CA HIS A 120 17.78 -0.40 -7.32
C HIS A 120 17.85 1.09 -6.94
#